data_AF-A0A1Z8VLU8-F1
#
_entry.id   AF-A0A1Z8VLU8-F1
#
_cell.length_a   1.000
_cell.length_b   1.000
_cell.length_c   1.000
_cell.angle_alpha   90.00
_cell.angle_beta   90.00
_cell.angle_gamma   90.00
#
_symmetry.space_group_name_H-M   'P 1'
#
loop_
_entity.id
_entity.type
_entity.pdbx_description
1 polymer ?
#
loop_
_entity_poly.entity_id
_entity_poly.type
_entity_poly.pdbx_seq_one_letter_code
_entity_poly.pdbx_strand_id
1 'polypeptide(L)'
;MGQNKLTDELLLRSVDYLFEALTYRPPLKEESMEYLEIVKSSIDKVGREDGIFMGLSAIFLDRDALFRSELAKQGKPDKHGRVMLRDWELGLAVNHALGYISPDQELRAAIVEGKMRTRSDVHREVSRMLDDDAIRKPRVLRFFRDFFDHDLAGYICKDEKALASTGTSARGSAYFRAMFEATASTDRLIELIVADDQEVLKELLTTQKVVHTGTDRTLFGRRYTKEEQEIARKEKQRAEELATLEIAEERKILTKEVNKLEAEAKANEKDKGLQKILVRKQKELTALIKKMVDMKRKAGSSINVNVEEANFSGKQIFARVSRRSFGNGSMKPERTLSTVPEGQRLGILTHPSWLVSHSDAMDNHAIHRGIWVRERLLGGGIPDVPITVDAQLPDEPGTTLRERMRVTREKYCWSCHEKMDPLGLPFEIYNHAGIYRTTDFEKPVDASGEIIDSGDPSLDGPVANALEMIEKLANSERVEQVFVRHAFRFWMGRNETLHDRPILQAAHRAYRESGGSMKALIISLVTSDAFLFRRVDFEN
;
A
#
# COMPACT_ATOMS: atom_id res chain seq x y z
N MET A 1 42.87 32.07 9.88
CA MET A 1 41.50 31.53 9.98
C MET A 1 41.06 31.69 11.43
N GLY A 2 40.16 32.64 11.70
CA GLY A 2 39.80 33.03 13.07
C GLY A 2 39.15 31.89 13.83
N GLN A 3 39.63 31.61 15.04
CA GLN A 3 38.92 30.77 16.00
C GLN A 3 37.59 31.46 16.32
N ASN A 4 36.48 30.97 15.79
CA ASN A 4 35.17 31.32 16.34
C ASN A 4 35.16 30.82 17.79
N LYS A 5 35.34 31.76 18.74
CA LYS A 5 35.19 31.49 20.17
C LYS A 5 33.79 30.93 20.39
N LEU A 6 33.72 29.77 21.02
CA LEU A 6 32.47 29.20 21.47
C LEU A 6 31.92 30.12 22.57
N THR A 7 30.74 30.71 22.36
CA THR A 7 30.09 31.57 23.35
C THR A 7 28.85 30.88 23.90
N ASP A 8 28.47 31.21 25.13
CA ASP A 8 27.21 30.72 25.73
C ASP A 8 26.00 31.08 24.86
N GLU A 9 26.02 32.23 24.19
CA GLU A 9 24.97 32.64 23.24
C GLU A 9 24.86 31.69 22.03
N LEU A 10 25.99 31.25 21.46
CA LEU A 10 25.98 30.30 20.35
C LEU A 10 25.53 28.90 20.81
N LEU A 11 25.93 28.48 22.01
CA LEU A 11 25.48 27.22 22.60
C LEU A 11 23.99 27.23 22.88
N LEU A 12 23.48 28.30 23.50
CA LEU A 12 22.06 28.49 23.78
C LEU A 12 21.23 28.46 22.49
N ARG A 13 21.66 29.18 21.45
CA ARG A 13 21.00 29.14 20.13
C ARG A 13 21.00 27.75 19.51
N SER A 14 22.06 26.96 19.75
CA SER A 14 22.14 25.59 19.25
C SER A 14 21.21 24.64 20.01
N VAL A 15 21.11 24.81 21.33
CA VAL A 15 20.13 24.12 22.18
C VAL A 15 18.71 24.43 21.70
N ASP A 16 18.35 25.70 21.58
CA ASP A 16 16.99 26.10 21.21
C ASP A 16 16.61 25.61 19.81
N TYR A 17 17.54 25.72 18.86
CA TYR A 17 17.34 25.21 17.49
C TYR A 17 17.10 23.69 17.49
N LEU A 18 17.94 22.92 18.19
CA LEU A 18 17.82 21.47 18.20
C LEU A 18 16.56 21.02 18.96
N PHE A 19 16.26 21.66 20.09
CA PHE A 19 15.05 21.41 20.86
C PHE A 19 13.79 21.63 20.00
N GLU A 20 13.70 22.76 19.33
CA GLU A 20 12.55 23.05 18.47
C GLU A 20 12.48 22.12 17.25
N ALA A 21 13.62 21.74 16.67
CA ALA A 21 13.65 20.80 15.55
C ALA A 21 13.15 19.39 15.93
N LEU A 22 13.34 18.98 17.18
CA LEU A 22 12.94 17.66 17.68
C LEU A 22 11.52 17.66 18.28
N THR A 23 11.14 18.71 19.00
CA THR A 23 9.88 18.78 19.74
C THR A 23 8.78 19.57 19.02
N TYR A 24 9.13 20.31 17.97
CA TYR A 24 8.26 21.22 17.20
C TYR A 24 7.62 22.37 18.01
N ARG A 25 8.11 22.63 19.22
CA ARG A 25 7.80 23.81 20.02
C ARG A 25 9.09 24.50 20.49
N PRO A 26 9.06 25.81 20.75
CA PRO A 26 10.17 26.46 21.44
C PRO A 26 10.34 25.87 22.86
N PRO A 27 11.58 25.79 23.36
CA PRO A 27 11.83 25.46 24.75
C PRO A 27 11.31 26.56 25.68
N LEU A 28 10.94 26.17 26.89
CA LEU A 28 10.80 27.09 28.02
C LEU A 28 12.18 27.61 28.41
N LYS A 29 12.21 28.78 29.06
CA LYS A 29 13.47 29.39 29.48
C LYS A 29 14.27 28.47 30.40
N GLU A 30 13.58 27.75 31.26
CA GLU A 30 14.17 26.78 32.18
C GLU A 30 14.79 25.60 31.41
N GLU A 31 14.08 25.06 30.41
CA GLU A 31 14.56 23.96 29.56
C GLU A 31 15.82 24.38 28.79
N SER A 32 15.83 25.57 28.18
CA SER A 32 17.00 26.10 27.48
C SER A 32 18.22 26.20 28.40
N MET A 33 18.03 26.67 29.62
CA MET A 33 19.11 26.83 30.60
C MET A 33 19.61 25.48 31.12
N GLU A 34 18.73 24.53 31.38
CA GLU A 34 19.09 23.18 31.81
C GLU A 34 19.94 22.46 30.75
N TYR A 35 19.51 22.49 29.49
CA TYR A 35 20.27 21.88 28.40
C TYR A 35 21.58 22.62 28.10
N LEU A 36 21.61 23.94 28.24
CA LEU A 36 22.86 24.71 28.12
C LEU A 36 23.90 24.24 29.15
N GLU A 37 23.49 24.04 30.40
CA GLU A 37 24.38 23.56 31.46
C GLU A 37 24.83 22.11 31.24
N ILE A 38 23.97 21.24 30.70
CA ILE A 38 24.35 19.88 30.27
C ILE A 38 25.44 19.93 29.20
N VAL A 39 25.28 20.80 28.19
CA VAL A 39 26.27 20.97 27.11
C VAL A 39 27.59 21.49 27.66
N LYS A 40 27.57 22.52 28.53
CA LYS A 40 28.79 23.06 29.15
C LYS A 40 29.50 22.01 30.01
N SER A 41 28.76 21.29 30.85
CA SER A 41 29.32 20.20 31.67
C SER A 41 29.93 19.09 30.81
N SER A 42 29.33 18.78 29.66
CA SER A 42 29.86 17.78 28.73
C SER A 42 31.16 18.26 28.07
N ILE A 43 31.23 19.51 27.65
CA ILE A 43 32.44 20.14 27.10
C ILE A 43 33.58 20.10 28.12
N ASP A 44 33.31 20.45 29.38
CA ASP A 44 34.32 20.45 30.44
C ASP A 44 34.89 19.06 30.71
N LYS A 45 34.11 17.99 30.50
CA LYS A 45 34.51 16.61 30.79
C LYS A 45 35.24 15.91 29.64
N VAL A 46 34.76 16.08 28.40
CA VAL A 46 35.24 15.29 27.25
C VAL A 46 35.81 16.15 26.12
N GLY A 47 35.92 17.46 26.32
CA GLY A 47 36.44 18.40 25.33
C GLY A 47 35.36 18.93 24.39
N ARG A 48 35.74 19.88 23.53
CA ARG A 48 34.81 20.72 22.77
C ARG A 48 33.91 19.93 21.81
N GLU A 49 34.49 19.14 20.92
CA GLU A 49 33.72 18.48 19.84
C GLU A 49 32.81 17.39 20.40
N ASP A 50 33.40 16.44 21.14
CA ASP A 50 32.65 15.33 21.75
C ASP A 50 31.66 15.83 22.82
N GLY A 51 32.01 16.89 23.56
CA GLY A 51 31.14 17.47 24.58
C GLY A 51 29.94 18.19 24.00
N ILE A 52 30.10 18.91 22.87
CA ILE A 52 28.95 19.49 22.14
C ILE A 52 28.05 18.37 21.62
N PHE A 53 28.61 17.35 20.96
CA PHE A 53 27.84 16.23 20.43
C PHE A 53 27.07 15.49 21.53
N MET A 54 27.75 15.11 22.61
CA MET A 54 27.15 14.38 23.72
C MET A 54 26.12 15.22 24.47
N GLY A 55 26.43 16.48 24.75
CA GLY A 55 25.53 17.38 25.46
C GLY A 55 24.23 17.65 24.68
N LEU A 56 24.34 17.94 23.38
CA LEU A 56 23.17 18.13 22.52
C LEU A 56 22.39 16.84 22.29
N SER A 57 23.05 15.68 22.29
CA SER A 57 22.39 14.38 22.18
C SER A 57 21.42 14.11 23.34
N ALA A 58 21.57 14.76 24.50
CA ALA A 58 20.63 14.64 25.61
C ALA A 58 19.20 15.09 25.24
N ILE A 59 19.06 16.06 24.31
CA ILE A 59 17.75 16.56 23.86
C ILE A 59 16.97 15.49 23.09
N PHE A 60 17.65 14.54 22.42
CA PHE A 60 16.98 13.41 21.77
C PHE A 60 16.32 12.46 22.76
N LEU A 61 16.68 12.53 24.04
CA LEU A 61 16.08 11.75 25.12
C LEU A 61 15.03 12.57 25.90
N ASP A 62 14.78 13.82 25.50
CA ASP A 62 13.71 14.62 26.07
C ASP A 62 12.36 13.92 25.88
N ARG A 63 11.48 14.01 26.89
CA ARG A 63 10.15 13.42 26.82
C ARG A 63 9.37 13.94 25.63
N ASP A 64 9.44 15.24 25.32
CA ASP A 64 8.71 15.86 24.22
C ASP A 64 9.35 15.61 22.85
N ALA A 65 10.60 15.10 22.81
CA ALA A 65 11.22 14.61 21.59
C ALA A 65 10.83 13.15 21.28
N LEU A 66 10.61 12.35 22.32
CA LEU A 66 10.25 10.92 22.19
C LEU A 66 8.74 10.68 22.14
N PHE A 67 7.97 11.52 22.84
CA PHE A 67 6.53 11.34 23.05
C PHE A 67 5.77 12.62 22.71
N ARG A 68 4.53 12.45 22.27
CA ARG A 68 3.57 13.55 22.20
C ARG A 68 2.96 13.77 23.58
N SER A 69 3.53 14.70 24.33
CA SER A 69 3.07 15.05 25.68
C SER A 69 1.75 15.80 25.65
N GLU A 70 0.77 15.29 26.39
CA GLU A 70 -0.58 15.86 26.54
C GLU A 70 -0.96 15.83 28.02
N LEU A 71 -0.21 16.59 28.83
CA LEU A 71 -0.31 16.60 30.28
C LEU A 71 -1.52 17.39 30.77
N ALA A 72 -2.02 18.35 29.97
CA ALA A 72 -3.16 19.19 30.30
C ALA A 72 -3.06 19.85 31.68
N LYS A 73 -1.85 20.24 32.10
CA LYS A 73 -1.58 20.84 33.42
C LYS A 73 -2.21 22.22 33.58
N GLN A 74 -2.52 22.88 32.47
CA GLN A 74 -3.02 24.25 32.45
C GLN A 74 -4.51 24.26 32.09
N GLY A 75 -5.35 24.71 33.00
CA GLY A 75 -6.78 24.88 32.74
C GLY A 75 -7.65 24.57 33.95
N LYS A 76 -8.94 24.84 33.81
CA LYS A 76 -9.94 24.45 34.82
C LYS A 76 -10.56 23.12 34.40
N PRO A 77 -10.63 22.13 35.30
CA PRO A 77 -11.36 20.89 35.04
C PRO A 77 -12.83 21.17 34.74
N ASP A 78 -13.39 20.41 33.82
CA ASP A 78 -14.83 20.35 33.63
C ASP A 78 -15.53 19.56 34.75
N LYS A 79 -16.85 19.43 34.67
CA LYS A 79 -17.67 18.66 35.63
C LYS A 79 -17.30 17.17 35.72
N HIS A 80 -16.45 16.67 34.83
CA HIS A 80 -15.98 15.29 34.78
C HIS A 80 -14.50 15.16 35.17
N GLY A 81 -13.88 16.23 35.69
CA GLY A 81 -12.46 16.22 36.06
C GLY A 81 -11.50 16.22 34.88
N ARG A 82 -11.97 16.63 33.69
CA ARG A 82 -11.17 16.66 32.47
C ARG A 82 -10.69 18.07 32.19
N VAL A 83 -9.43 18.23 31.76
CA VAL A 83 -8.86 19.51 31.35
C VAL A 83 -8.68 19.51 29.84
N MET A 84 -9.10 20.60 29.19
CA MET A 84 -8.88 20.79 27.76
C MET A 84 -7.41 21.12 27.49
N LEU A 85 -6.79 20.45 26.52
CA LEU A 85 -5.46 20.81 26.02
C LEU A 85 -5.46 22.26 25.52
N ARG A 86 -4.33 22.95 25.61
CA ARG A 86 -4.20 24.36 25.21
C ARG A 86 -2.86 24.64 24.56
N ASP A 87 -2.82 25.74 23.80
CA ASP A 87 -1.61 26.34 23.25
C ASP A 87 -0.75 25.30 22.50
N TRP A 88 0.50 25.08 22.91
CA TRP A 88 1.41 24.15 22.22
C TRP A 88 0.95 22.70 22.27
N GLU A 89 0.36 22.22 23.38
CA GLU A 89 -0.11 20.82 23.46
C GLU A 89 -1.24 20.57 22.45
N LEU A 90 -2.21 21.50 22.39
CA LEU A 90 -3.34 21.36 21.48
C LEU A 90 -2.95 21.62 20.01
N GLY A 91 -2.12 22.63 19.77
CA GLY A 91 -1.61 22.95 18.44
C GLY A 91 -0.77 21.82 17.84
N LEU A 92 0.12 21.22 18.64
CA LEU A 92 0.88 20.04 18.21
C LEU A 92 -0.01 18.82 18.02
N ALA A 93 -1.00 18.59 18.88
CA ALA A 93 -1.96 17.51 18.66
C ALA A 93 -2.69 17.64 17.31
N VAL A 94 -3.17 18.85 16.97
CA VAL A 94 -3.80 19.16 15.67
C VAL A 94 -2.81 18.96 14.51
N ASN A 95 -1.59 19.49 14.62
CA ASN A 95 -0.56 19.31 13.60
C ASN A 95 -0.26 17.83 13.35
N HIS A 96 -0.05 17.07 14.42
CA HIS A 96 0.23 15.63 14.37
C HIS A 96 -0.97 14.77 13.99
N ALA A 97 -2.20 15.31 14.01
CA ALA A 97 -3.36 14.63 13.46
C ALA A 97 -3.30 14.54 11.92
N LEU A 98 -2.59 15.47 11.27
CA LEU A 98 -2.53 15.59 9.81
C LEU A 98 -1.12 15.31 9.23
N GLY A 99 -0.05 15.64 9.96
CA GLY A 99 1.33 15.61 9.47
C GLY A 99 2.40 15.10 10.45
N TYR A 100 3.62 14.99 9.94
CA TYR A 100 4.83 14.53 10.67
C TYR A 100 5.95 15.58 10.65
N ILE A 101 5.62 16.81 10.26
CA ILE A 101 6.57 17.93 10.14
C ILE A 101 6.13 19.05 11.08
N SER A 102 6.97 20.06 11.24
CA SER A 102 6.68 21.20 12.09
C SER A 102 5.39 21.92 11.67
N PRO A 103 4.65 22.51 12.64
CA PRO A 103 3.49 23.35 12.36
C PRO A 103 3.82 24.49 11.38
N ASP A 104 2.86 24.83 10.54
CA ASP A 104 2.96 26.00 9.66
C ASP A 104 2.98 27.31 10.46
N GLN A 105 3.36 28.40 9.78
CA GLN A 105 3.52 29.70 10.45
C GLN A 105 2.21 30.22 11.06
N GLU A 106 1.07 29.94 10.41
CA GLU A 106 -0.25 30.38 10.87
C GLU A 106 -0.67 29.66 12.14
N LEU A 107 -0.53 28.33 12.21
CA LEU A 107 -0.82 27.57 13.42
C LEU A 107 0.11 27.98 14.57
N ARG A 108 1.40 28.23 14.29
CA ARG A 108 2.34 28.75 15.30
C ARG A 108 1.91 30.10 15.84
N ALA A 109 1.49 31.02 14.97
CA ALA A 109 0.97 32.32 15.40
C ALA A 109 -0.29 32.16 16.25
N ALA A 110 -1.23 31.31 15.83
CA ALA A 110 -2.44 31.02 16.59
C ALA A 110 -2.14 30.46 17.99
N ILE A 111 -1.15 29.58 18.12
CA ILE A 111 -0.69 29.04 19.41
C ILE A 111 -0.16 30.17 20.31
N VAL A 112 0.78 30.96 19.81
CA VAL A 112 1.46 32.02 20.59
C VAL A 112 0.50 33.14 20.98
N GLU A 113 -0.47 33.45 20.13
CA GLU A 113 -1.53 34.44 20.40
C GLU A 113 -2.63 33.91 21.34
N GLY A 114 -2.54 32.67 21.81
CA GLY A 114 -3.54 32.05 22.69
C GLY A 114 -4.86 31.71 22.01
N LYS A 115 -4.86 31.59 20.67
CA LYS A 115 -5.99 31.20 19.83
C LYS A 115 -6.04 29.69 19.57
N MET A 116 -5.55 28.90 20.52
CA MET A 116 -5.65 27.43 20.55
C MET A 116 -6.12 26.97 21.94
N ARG A 117 -7.30 27.47 22.36
CA ARG A 117 -7.83 27.23 23.71
C ARG A 117 -9.30 26.79 23.74
N THR A 118 -9.95 26.78 22.58
CA THR A 118 -11.38 26.47 22.44
C THR A 118 -11.64 25.47 21.32
N ARG A 119 -12.80 24.83 21.32
CA ARG A 119 -13.22 23.93 20.23
C ARG A 119 -13.35 24.67 18.90
N SER A 120 -13.83 25.91 18.93
CA SER A 120 -13.92 26.78 17.75
C SER A 120 -12.56 27.11 17.15
N ASP A 121 -11.53 27.25 17.99
CA ASP A 121 -10.16 27.44 17.50
C ASP A 121 -9.67 26.22 16.73
N VAL A 122 -9.85 25.02 17.30
CA VAL A 122 -9.47 23.77 16.63
C VAL A 122 -10.24 23.57 15.34
N HIS A 123 -11.54 23.85 15.35
CA HIS A 123 -12.36 23.78 14.14
C HIS A 123 -11.82 24.72 13.06
N ARG A 124 -11.49 25.97 13.41
CA ARG A 124 -10.93 26.96 12.48
C ARG A 124 -9.61 26.46 11.87
N GLU A 125 -8.66 26.06 12.70
CA GLU A 125 -7.33 25.64 12.22
C GLU A 125 -7.38 24.33 11.43
N VAL A 126 -8.14 23.34 11.89
CA VAL A 126 -8.26 22.06 11.17
C VAL A 126 -8.93 22.25 9.82
N SER A 127 -10.00 23.04 9.75
CA SER A 127 -10.69 23.33 8.48
C SER A 127 -9.74 24.00 7.50
N ARG A 128 -9.04 25.06 7.94
CA ARG A 128 -8.01 25.75 7.17
C ARG A 128 -6.95 24.78 6.65
N MET A 129 -6.40 23.94 7.51
CA MET A 129 -5.35 22.99 7.15
C MET A 129 -5.83 21.91 6.16
N LEU A 130 -7.08 21.46 6.28
CA LEU A 130 -7.68 20.48 5.37
C LEU A 130 -8.00 21.08 4.00
N ASP A 131 -8.32 22.37 3.93
CA ASP A 131 -8.65 23.08 2.69
C ASP A 131 -7.43 23.61 1.93
N ASP A 132 -6.31 23.81 2.61
CA ASP A 132 -5.07 24.25 1.96
C ASP A 132 -4.25 23.08 1.40
N ASP A 133 -4.27 22.90 0.08
CA ASP A 133 -3.50 21.85 -0.62
C ASP A 133 -1.97 22.00 -0.49
N ALA A 134 -1.45 23.18 -0.15
CA ALA A 134 -0.01 23.38 0.08
C ALA A 134 0.44 22.69 1.39
N ILE A 135 -0.46 22.52 2.35
CA ILE A 135 -0.18 21.83 3.60
C ILE A 135 -0.17 20.33 3.39
N ARG A 136 0.98 19.70 3.64
CA ARG A 136 1.14 18.26 3.47
C ARG A 136 0.38 17.49 4.57
N LYS A 137 -0.57 16.65 4.17
CA LYS A 137 -1.43 15.84 5.06
C LYS A 137 -1.19 14.33 4.92
N PRO A 138 0.04 13.83 5.12
CA PRO A 138 0.38 12.43 4.85
C PRO A 138 -0.42 11.43 5.70
N ARG A 139 -0.93 11.85 6.87
CA ARG A 139 -1.73 10.96 7.72
C ARG A 139 -3.07 10.57 7.12
N VAL A 140 -3.64 11.40 6.25
CA VAL A 140 -4.91 11.08 5.55
C VAL A 140 -4.71 9.87 4.65
N LEU A 141 -3.69 9.87 3.78
CA LEU A 141 -3.38 8.70 2.95
C LEU A 141 -2.95 7.50 3.81
N ARG A 142 -2.22 7.74 4.91
CA ARG A 142 -1.79 6.67 5.82
C ARG A 142 -2.99 5.92 6.41
N PHE A 143 -4.07 6.62 6.79
CA PHE A 143 -5.30 5.99 7.25
C PHE A 143 -5.82 4.96 6.25
N PHE A 144 -5.88 5.32 4.95
CA PHE A 144 -6.37 4.40 3.93
C PHE A 144 -5.44 3.22 3.67
N ARG A 145 -4.12 3.42 3.77
CA ARG A 145 -3.16 2.29 3.75
C ARG A 145 -3.40 1.35 4.93
N ASP A 146 -3.56 1.88 6.15
CA ASP A 146 -3.81 1.06 7.34
C ASP A 146 -5.23 0.44 7.37
N PHE A 147 -6.17 1.01 6.61
CA PHE A 147 -7.54 0.47 6.49
C PHE A 147 -7.62 -0.66 5.46
N PHE A 148 -7.04 -0.46 4.26
CA PHE A 148 -7.09 -1.42 3.15
C PHE A 148 -5.91 -2.39 3.12
N ASP A 149 -4.82 -2.11 3.84
CA ASP A 149 -3.60 -2.92 3.85
C ASP A 149 -2.95 -3.08 2.45
N HIS A 150 -3.34 -2.25 1.47
CA HIS A 150 -2.92 -2.39 0.06
C HIS A 150 -1.44 -2.05 -0.18
N ASP A 151 -0.76 -1.46 0.80
CA ASP A 151 0.68 -1.17 0.75
C ASP A 151 1.56 -2.36 1.14
N LEU A 152 0.96 -3.46 1.61
CA LEU A 152 1.67 -4.70 1.93
C LEU A 152 2.04 -5.51 0.67
N ALA A 153 1.40 -5.29 -0.47
CA ALA A 153 1.55 -6.09 -1.69
C ALA A 153 3.01 -6.30 -2.13
N GLY A 154 3.81 -5.23 -2.07
CA GLY A 154 5.23 -5.27 -2.46
C GLY A 154 6.12 -6.08 -1.53
N TYR A 155 5.61 -6.51 -0.38
CA TYR A 155 6.32 -7.32 0.61
C TYR A 155 5.93 -8.80 0.56
N ILE A 156 4.91 -9.17 -0.22
CA ILE A 156 4.48 -10.56 -0.36
C ILE A 156 5.41 -11.27 -1.34
N CYS A 157 6.30 -12.09 -0.80
CA CYS A 157 7.23 -12.89 -1.59
C CYS A 157 6.52 -14.03 -2.30
N LYS A 158 6.39 -13.94 -3.62
CA LYS A 158 5.83 -15.00 -4.46
C LYS A 158 6.90 -16.01 -4.87
N ASP A 159 6.51 -17.27 -4.92
CA ASP A 159 7.31 -18.31 -5.57
C ASP A 159 7.36 -18.10 -7.08
N GLU A 160 8.54 -18.28 -7.66
CA GLU A 160 8.77 -18.00 -9.08
C GLU A 160 7.96 -18.94 -9.99
N LYS A 161 7.77 -20.21 -9.63
CA LYS A 161 7.01 -21.17 -10.44
C LYS A 161 5.52 -20.88 -10.35
N ALA A 162 5.02 -20.67 -9.13
CA ALA A 162 3.63 -20.29 -8.89
C ALA A 162 3.28 -19.01 -9.65
N LEU A 163 4.17 -18.01 -9.61
CA LEU A 163 4.00 -16.74 -10.30
C LEU A 163 4.08 -16.87 -11.83
N ALA A 164 5.03 -17.64 -12.36
CA ALA A 164 5.14 -17.85 -13.81
C ALA A 164 3.87 -18.48 -14.41
N SER A 165 3.17 -19.32 -13.63
CA SER A 165 1.92 -19.95 -14.05
C SER A 165 0.75 -18.95 -14.22
N THR A 166 0.84 -17.76 -13.62
CA THR A 166 -0.23 -16.75 -13.72
C THR A 166 -0.15 -15.92 -14.99
N GLY A 167 0.96 -15.99 -15.75
CA GLY A 167 1.21 -15.12 -16.91
C GLY A 167 1.92 -13.81 -16.57
N THR A 168 2.24 -13.57 -15.30
CA THR A 168 3.08 -12.44 -14.88
C THR A 168 4.57 -12.79 -15.00
N SER A 169 5.43 -11.77 -15.02
CA SER A 169 6.88 -11.97 -15.06
C SER A 169 7.42 -12.44 -13.71
N ALA A 170 7.88 -13.69 -13.64
CA ALA A 170 8.57 -14.25 -12.48
C ALA A 170 10.09 -13.98 -12.45
N ARG A 171 10.63 -13.15 -13.35
CA ARG A 171 12.07 -12.92 -13.45
C ARG A 171 12.57 -11.93 -12.39
N GLY A 172 13.36 -12.42 -11.43
CA GLY A 172 14.06 -11.60 -10.45
C GLY A 172 13.11 -10.70 -9.66
N SER A 173 13.49 -9.44 -9.43
CA SER A 173 12.68 -8.50 -8.63
C SER A 173 11.55 -7.79 -9.39
N ALA A 174 11.26 -8.20 -10.63
CA ALA A 174 10.32 -7.49 -11.50
C ALA A 174 8.89 -7.44 -10.94
N TYR A 175 8.42 -8.55 -10.36
CA TYR A 175 7.07 -8.61 -9.79
C TYR A 175 6.94 -7.75 -8.53
N PHE A 176 7.91 -7.80 -7.63
CA PHE A 176 7.97 -6.93 -6.44
C PHE A 176 7.90 -5.46 -6.83
N ARG A 177 8.68 -5.07 -7.85
CA ARG A 177 8.62 -3.71 -8.39
C ARG A 177 7.23 -3.37 -8.93
N ALA A 178 6.60 -4.28 -9.69
CA ALA A 178 5.25 -4.07 -10.19
C ALA A 178 4.23 -3.88 -9.05
N MET A 179 4.35 -4.62 -7.96
CA MET A 179 3.50 -4.44 -6.77
C MET A 179 3.72 -3.10 -6.08
N PHE A 180 4.97 -2.63 -5.93
CA PHE A 180 5.22 -1.28 -5.39
C PHE A 180 4.69 -0.17 -6.33
N GLU A 181 4.80 -0.35 -7.64
CA GLU A 181 4.21 0.56 -8.63
C GLU A 181 2.67 0.56 -8.50
N ALA A 182 2.04 -0.61 -8.36
CA ALA A 182 0.61 -0.79 -8.14
C ALA A 182 0.14 -0.14 -6.83
N THR A 183 0.89 -0.27 -5.73
CA THR A 183 0.58 0.43 -4.47
C THR A 183 0.56 1.94 -4.66
N ALA A 184 1.57 2.52 -5.31
CA ALA A 184 1.58 3.96 -5.57
C ALA A 184 0.46 4.39 -6.53
N SER A 185 -0.01 3.48 -7.40
CA SER A 185 -1.15 3.69 -8.29
C SER A 185 -2.45 3.76 -7.48
N THR A 186 -2.68 2.78 -6.61
CA THR A 186 -3.82 2.75 -5.69
C THR A 186 -3.81 3.95 -4.74
N ASP A 187 -2.65 4.33 -4.20
CA ASP A 187 -2.52 5.55 -3.39
C ASP A 187 -2.98 6.80 -4.16
N ARG A 188 -2.59 6.91 -5.43
CA ARG A 188 -3.00 8.07 -6.25
C ARG A 188 -4.49 8.06 -6.55
N LEU A 189 -5.09 6.89 -6.76
CA LEU A 189 -6.55 6.77 -6.91
C LEU A 189 -7.27 7.21 -5.63
N ILE A 190 -6.80 6.77 -4.47
CA ILE A 190 -7.34 7.18 -3.16
C ILE A 190 -7.23 8.70 -3.00
N GLU A 191 -6.08 9.29 -3.32
CA GLU A 191 -5.90 10.75 -3.27
C GLU A 191 -6.90 11.50 -4.15
N LEU A 192 -7.21 10.98 -5.35
CA LEU A 192 -8.20 11.60 -6.24
C LEU A 192 -9.62 11.52 -5.66
N ILE A 193 -10.02 10.35 -5.14
CA ILE A 193 -11.35 10.16 -4.54
C ILE A 193 -11.50 11.02 -3.27
N VAL A 194 -10.47 11.08 -2.44
CA VAL A 194 -10.46 11.90 -1.21
C VAL A 194 -10.42 13.39 -1.53
N ALA A 195 -9.82 13.79 -2.66
CA ALA A 195 -9.86 15.18 -3.12
C ALA A 195 -11.26 15.58 -3.65
N ASP A 196 -11.95 14.67 -4.32
CA ASP A 196 -13.35 14.86 -4.71
C ASP A 196 -14.27 14.93 -3.47
N ASP A 197 -13.93 14.21 -2.40
CA ASP A 197 -14.50 14.28 -1.04
C ASP A 197 -16.03 14.07 -0.98
N GLN A 198 -16.56 13.20 -1.82
CA GLN A 198 -17.97 12.82 -1.91
C GLN A 198 -18.11 11.30 -1.86
N GLU A 199 -19.04 10.80 -1.04
CA GLU A 199 -19.33 9.39 -0.80
C GLU A 199 -18.04 8.53 -0.68
N VAL A 200 -17.02 9.04 0.02
CA VAL A 200 -15.63 8.57 -0.13
C VAL A 200 -15.48 7.06 0.08
N LEU A 201 -16.07 6.49 1.13
CA LEU A 201 -16.00 5.05 1.39
C LEU A 201 -16.65 4.25 0.27
N LYS A 202 -17.84 4.66 -0.17
CA LYS A 202 -18.58 3.99 -1.23
C LYS A 202 -17.80 4.05 -2.53
N GLU A 203 -17.30 5.22 -2.94
CA GLU A 203 -16.43 5.35 -4.12
C GLU A 203 -15.17 4.48 -4.02
N LEU A 204 -14.51 4.41 -2.87
CA LEU A 204 -13.36 3.51 -2.69
C LEU A 204 -13.71 2.02 -2.86
N LEU A 205 -14.93 1.64 -2.49
CA LEU A 205 -15.45 0.28 -2.63
C LEU A 205 -16.03 0.01 -4.03
N THR A 206 -16.57 1.00 -4.75
CA THR A 206 -17.34 0.80 -5.98
C THR A 206 -16.80 1.50 -7.21
N THR A 207 -15.68 2.22 -7.13
CA THR A 207 -15.16 2.92 -8.29
C THR A 207 -14.76 1.95 -9.41
N GLN A 208 -15.08 2.34 -10.64
CA GLN A 208 -14.55 1.71 -11.84
C GLN A 208 -13.26 2.38 -12.33
N LYS A 209 -12.82 3.47 -11.68
CA LYS A 209 -11.59 4.20 -12.03
C LYS A 209 -10.37 3.41 -11.56
N VAL A 210 -9.31 3.42 -12.35
CA VAL A 210 -8.02 2.85 -12.00
C VAL A 210 -6.90 3.79 -12.42
N VAL A 211 -5.96 4.02 -11.52
CA VAL A 211 -4.66 4.62 -11.87
C VAL A 211 -3.69 3.47 -12.10
N HIS A 212 -2.94 3.50 -13.20
CA HIS A 212 -2.08 2.38 -13.56
C HIS A 212 -0.83 2.81 -14.34
N THR A 213 0.10 1.87 -14.44
CA THR A 213 1.29 1.88 -15.30
C THR A 213 1.11 0.89 -16.47
N GLY A 214 2.11 0.79 -17.35
CA GLY A 214 2.12 -0.25 -18.39
C GLY A 214 2.22 -1.67 -17.81
N THR A 215 2.88 -1.86 -16.66
CA THR A 215 3.04 -3.20 -16.04
C THR A 215 1.74 -3.74 -15.44
N ASP A 216 0.79 -2.86 -15.15
CA ASP A 216 -0.50 -3.22 -14.56
C ASP A 216 -1.46 -3.86 -15.57
N ARG A 217 -1.20 -3.75 -16.88
CA ARG A 217 -2.05 -4.34 -17.93
C ARG A 217 -2.24 -5.85 -17.75
N THR A 218 -1.17 -6.56 -17.44
CA THR A 218 -1.25 -8.01 -17.17
C THR A 218 -1.98 -8.29 -15.86
N LEU A 219 -1.73 -7.51 -14.80
CA LEU A 219 -2.31 -7.73 -13.47
C LEU A 219 -3.83 -7.48 -13.44
N PHE A 220 -4.27 -6.46 -14.17
CA PHE A 220 -5.69 -6.13 -14.32
C PHE A 220 -6.40 -6.97 -15.38
N GLY A 221 -5.66 -7.78 -16.14
CA GLY A 221 -6.18 -8.62 -17.21
C GLY A 221 -6.99 -9.82 -16.73
N ARG A 222 -7.29 -10.69 -17.69
CA ARG A 222 -8.06 -11.93 -17.52
C ARG A 222 -7.21 -13.14 -17.90
N ARG A 223 -7.23 -14.17 -17.06
CA ARG A 223 -6.61 -15.46 -17.37
C ARG A 223 -7.34 -16.14 -18.54
N TYR A 224 -6.57 -16.58 -19.53
CA TYR A 224 -7.09 -17.37 -20.63
C TYR A 224 -7.57 -18.75 -20.17
N THR A 225 -8.67 -19.19 -20.77
CA THR A 225 -9.09 -20.61 -20.78
C THR A 225 -8.06 -21.46 -21.55
N LYS A 226 -8.10 -22.78 -21.38
CA LYS A 226 -7.17 -23.68 -22.11
C LYS A 226 -7.21 -23.49 -23.62
N GLU A 227 -8.41 -23.37 -24.19
CA GLU A 227 -8.61 -23.18 -25.63
C GLU A 227 -7.96 -21.87 -26.10
N GLU A 228 -8.17 -20.78 -25.36
CA GLU A 228 -7.54 -19.48 -25.64
C GLU A 228 -6.01 -19.53 -25.49
N GLN A 229 -5.49 -20.28 -24.52
CA GLN A 229 -4.04 -20.48 -24.37
C GLN A 229 -3.44 -21.22 -25.57
N GLU A 230 -4.14 -22.23 -26.11
CA GLU A 230 -3.70 -22.94 -27.32
C GLU A 230 -3.67 -22.03 -28.54
N ILE A 231 -4.69 -21.17 -28.69
CA ILE A 231 -4.73 -20.15 -29.75
C ILE A 231 -3.55 -19.19 -29.59
N ALA A 232 -3.35 -18.62 -28.39
CA ALA A 232 -2.26 -17.69 -28.11
C ALA A 232 -0.87 -18.33 -28.35
N ARG A 233 -0.69 -19.63 -28.04
CA ARG A 233 0.54 -20.37 -28.35
C ARG A 233 0.77 -20.51 -29.85
N LYS A 234 -0.27 -20.80 -30.63
CA LYS A 234 -0.18 -20.88 -32.10
C LYS A 234 0.16 -19.51 -32.71
N GLU A 235 -0.46 -18.44 -32.21
CA GLU A 235 -0.15 -17.08 -32.63
C GLU A 235 1.29 -16.69 -32.31
N LYS A 236 1.76 -17.04 -31.11
CA LYS A 236 3.15 -16.86 -30.71
C LYS A 236 4.13 -17.60 -31.63
N GLN A 237 3.86 -18.88 -31.91
CA GLN A 237 4.68 -19.67 -32.84
C GLN A 237 4.71 -19.03 -34.23
N ARG A 238 3.55 -18.62 -34.76
CA ARG A 238 3.45 -17.95 -36.05
C ARG A 238 4.22 -16.63 -36.09
N ALA A 239 4.16 -15.82 -35.04
CA ALA A 239 4.91 -14.57 -34.95
C ALA A 239 6.42 -14.80 -34.90
N GLU A 240 6.86 -15.81 -34.13
CA GLU A 240 8.25 -16.25 -34.04
C GLU A 240 8.78 -16.77 -35.38
N GLU A 241 7.99 -17.57 -36.10
CA GLU A 241 8.30 -18.06 -37.44
C GLU A 241 8.42 -16.90 -38.42
N LEU A 242 7.39 -16.06 -38.54
CA LEU A 242 7.36 -14.91 -39.45
C LEU A 242 8.57 -13.98 -39.23
N ALA A 243 8.92 -13.71 -37.98
CA ALA A 243 10.06 -12.86 -37.62
C ALA A 243 11.42 -13.47 -38.00
N THR A 244 11.50 -14.79 -38.20
CA THR A 244 12.76 -15.48 -38.49
C THR A 244 12.84 -16.07 -39.90
N LEU A 245 11.79 -15.98 -40.73
CA LEU A 245 11.74 -16.56 -42.08
C LEU A 245 12.94 -16.18 -42.96
N GLU A 246 13.23 -14.89 -43.08
CA GLU A 246 14.32 -14.40 -43.96
C GLU A 246 15.69 -14.89 -43.46
N ILE A 247 15.92 -14.80 -42.15
CA ILE A 247 17.18 -15.23 -41.51
C ILE A 247 17.32 -16.75 -41.52
N ALA A 248 16.22 -17.50 -41.43
CA ALA A 248 16.23 -18.96 -41.49
C ALA A 248 16.75 -19.46 -42.84
N GLU A 249 16.36 -18.80 -43.93
CA GLU A 249 16.87 -19.14 -45.27
C GLU A 249 18.34 -18.73 -45.43
N GLU A 250 18.73 -17.52 -44.98
CA GLU A 250 20.13 -17.09 -44.95
C GLU A 250 21.02 -18.07 -44.15
N ARG A 251 20.54 -18.50 -42.98
CA ARG A 251 21.21 -19.49 -42.13
C ARG A 251 21.38 -20.81 -42.86
N LYS A 252 20.36 -21.28 -43.59
CA LYS A 252 20.42 -22.55 -44.31
C LYS A 252 21.48 -22.52 -45.42
N ILE A 253 21.59 -21.41 -46.14
CA ILE A 253 22.62 -21.20 -47.17
C ILE A 253 24.01 -21.18 -46.53
N LEU A 254 24.20 -20.35 -45.50
CA LEU A 254 25.49 -20.20 -44.82
C LEU A 254 25.93 -21.50 -44.13
N THR A 255 25.00 -22.29 -43.59
CA THR A 255 25.29 -23.61 -43.02
C THR A 255 25.85 -24.58 -44.08
N LYS A 256 25.26 -24.59 -45.29
CA LYS A 256 25.78 -25.42 -46.39
C LYS A 256 27.18 -24.98 -46.81
N GLU A 257 27.43 -23.68 -46.88
CA GLU A 257 28.74 -23.11 -47.21
C GLU A 257 29.81 -23.49 -46.18
N VAL A 258 29.49 -23.37 -44.89
CA VAL A 258 30.38 -23.76 -43.78
C VAL A 258 30.69 -25.26 -43.82
N ASN A 259 29.67 -26.12 -43.97
CA ASN A 259 29.88 -27.58 -44.05
C ASN A 259 30.78 -27.99 -45.23
N LYS A 260 30.64 -27.30 -46.38
CA LYS A 260 31.50 -27.53 -47.55
C LYS A 260 32.95 -27.12 -47.24
N LEU A 261 33.15 -25.93 -46.68
CA LEU A 261 34.47 -25.43 -46.28
C LEU A 261 35.12 -26.30 -45.20
N GLU A 262 34.35 -26.88 -44.28
CA GLU A 262 34.85 -27.82 -43.27
C GLU A 262 35.34 -29.14 -43.89
N ALA A 263 34.62 -29.67 -44.90
CA ALA A 263 35.05 -30.85 -45.63
C ALA A 263 36.34 -30.60 -46.43
N GLU A 264 36.45 -29.44 -47.07
CA GLU A 264 37.65 -29.01 -47.80
C GLU A 264 38.85 -28.77 -46.85
N ALA A 265 38.60 -28.18 -45.67
CA ALA A 265 39.63 -27.93 -44.66
C ALA A 265 40.20 -29.22 -44.07
N LYS A 266 39.36 -30.25 -43.90
CA LYS A 266 39.81 -31.59 -43.47
C LYS A 266 40.67 -32.29 -44.52
N ALA A 267 40.44 -32.03 -45.80
CA ALA A 267 41.24 -32.61 -46.88
C ALA A 267 42.58 -31.88 -47.09
N ASN A 268 42.70 -30.62 -46.66
CA ASN A 268 43.87 -29.76 -46.88
C ASN A 268 44.30 -29.00 -45.61
N GLU A 269 44.71 -29.74 -44.57
CA GLU A 269 45.04 -29.18 -43.24
C GLU A 269 46.16 -28.11 -43.22
N LYS A 270 46.99 -28.01 -44.26
CA LYS A 270 48.10 -27.04 -44.34
C LYS A 270 47.73 -25.71 -45.02
N ASP A 271 46.53 -25.57 -45.58
CA ASP A 271 46.08 -24.33 -46.22
C ASP A 271 45.60 -23.31 -45.17
N LYS A 272 46.51 -22.41 -44.78
CA LYS A 272 46.23 -21.33 -43.83
C LYS A 272 45.21 -20.30 -44.36
N GLY A 273 45.04 -20.17 -45.68
CA GLY A 273 44.06 -19.27 -46.29
C GLY A 273 42.64 -19.83 -46.12
N LEU A 274 42.47 -21.12 -46.41
CA LEU A 274 41.21 -21.83 -46.28
C LEU A 274 40.74 -21.92 -44.81
N GLN A 275 41.66 -22.17 -43.86
CA GLN A 275 41.33 -22.13 -42.42
C GLN A 275 40.84 -20.75 -41.95
N LYS A 276 41.44 -19.65 -42.44
CA LYS A 276 40.98 -18.28 -42.10
C LYS A 276 39.58 -17.99 -42.63
N ILE A 277 39.27 -18.43 -43.86
CA ILE A 277 37.94 -18.27 -44.47
C ILE A 277 36.90 -19.05 -43.68
N LEU A 278 37.20 -20.31 -43.32
CA LEU A 278 36.33 -21.14 -42.50
C LEU A 278 36.01 -20.48 -41.16
N VAL A 279 37.02 -20.00 -40.42
CA VAL A 279 36.83 -19.30 -39.14
C VAL A 279 35.93 -18.07 -39.29
N ARG A 280 36.10 -17.29 -40.38
CA ARG A 280 35.24 -16.12 -40.65
C ARG A 280 33.78 -16.54 -40.85
N LYS A 281 33.54 -17.56 -41.68
CA LYS A 281 32.21 -18.08 -42.00
C LYS A 281 31.53 -18.73 -40.79
N GLN A 282 32.28 -19.43 -39.94
CA GLN A 282 31.78 -19.94 -38.65
C GLN A 282 31.36 -18.80 -37.70
N LYS A 283 32.11 -17.70 -37.66
CA LYS A 283 31.75 -16.50 -36.88
C LYS A 283 30.50 -15.82 -37.43
N GLU A 284 30.38 -15.69 -38.76
CA GLU A 284 29.18 -15.19 -39.44
C GLU A 284 27.95 -16.05 -39.10
N LEU A 285 28.07 -17.38 -39.17
CA LEU A 285 27.00 -18.31 -38.83
C LEU A 285 26.59 -18.20 -37.35
N THR A 286 27.56 -18.08 -36.45
CA THR A 286 27.30 -17.90 -35.01
C THR A 286 26.57 -16.59 -34.72
N ALA A 287 26.97 -15.49 -35.36
CA ALA A 287 26.30 -14.20 -35.24
C ALA A 287 24.87 -14.24 -35.79
N LEU A 288 24.67 -14.92 -36.92
CA LEU A 288 23.35 -15.09 -37.53
C LEU A 288 22.42 -15.93 -36.65
N ILE A 289 22.92 -17.02 -36.06
CA ILE A 289 22.18 -17.82 -35.07
C ILE A 289 21.78 -16.96 -33.86
N LYS A 290 22.70 -16.17 -33.31
CA LYS A 290 22.40 -15.26 -32.19
C LYS A 290 21.31 -14.25 -32.56
N LYS A 291 21.42 -13.62 -33.74
CA LYS A 291 20.42 -12.68 -34.26
C LYS A 291 19.05 -13.34 -34.42
N MET A 292 19.00 -14.56 -34.97
CA MET A 292 17.77 -15.34 -35.11
C MET A 292 17.12 -15.64 -33.75
N VAL A 293 17.92 -16.07 -32.76
CA VAL A 293 17.45 -16.33 -31.38
C VAL A 293 16.91 -15.05 -30.73
N ASP A 294 17.60 -13.92 -30.90
CA ASP A 294 17.16 -12.63 -30.36
C ASP A 294 15.85 -12.14 -31.00
N MET A 295 15.71 -12.28 -32.33
CA MET A 295 14.49 -11.92 -33.05
C MET A 295 13.32 -12.82 -32.66
N LYS A 296 13.54 -14.14 -32.59
CA LYS A 296 12.55 -15.10 -32.11
C LYS A 296 12.10 -14.75 -30.69
N ARG A 297 13.06 -14.53 -29.78
CA ARG A 297 12.78 -14.13 -28.39
C ARG A 297 11.96 -12.83 -28.32
N LYS A 298 12.30 -11.82 -29.12
CA LYS A 298 11.59 -10.53 -29.14
C LYS A 298 10.15 -10.69 -29.64
N ALA A 299 9.96 -11.37 -30.77
CA ALA A 299 8.64 -11.64 -31.34
C ALA A 299 7.76 -12.50 -30.41
N GLY A 300 8.34 -13.52 -29.78
CA GLY A 300 7.63 -14.37 -28.82
C GLY A 300 7.34 -13.71 -27.48
N SER A 301 8.11 -12.69 -27.08
CA SER A 301 7.95 -11.99 -25.80
C SER A 301 6.81 -10.98 -25.78
N SER A 302 6.34 -10.52 -26.95
CA SER A 302 5.22 -9.59 -27.05
C SER A 302 3.85 -10.26 -26.91
N ILE A 303 3.79 -11.59 -26.93
CA ILE A 303 2.54 -12.36 -26.84
C ILE A 303 2.51 -13.09 -25.50
N ASN A 304 1.61 -12.65 -24.62
CA ASN A 304 1.31 -13.37 -23.39
C ASN A 304 0.40 -14.55 -23.71
N VAL A 305 0.82 -15.76 -23.34
CA VAL A 305 0.08 -17.00 -23.66
C VAL A 305 -0.88 -17.42 -22.53
N ASN A 306 -0.86 -16.73 -21.39
CA ASN A 306 -1.63 -17.09 -20.20
C ASN A 306 -2.72 -16.07 -19.86
N VAL A 307 -2.54 -14.81 -20.26
CA VAL A 307 -3.39 -13.68 -19.84
C VAL A 307 -3.73 -12.80 -21.03
N GLU A 308 -5.00 -12.47 -21.14
CA GLU A 308 -5.52 -11.34 -21.91
C GLU A 308 -5.21 -10.05 -21.14
N GLU A 309 -4.35 -9.20 -21.67
CA GLU A 309 -3.99 -7.93 -21.02
C GLU A 309 -5.17 -6.96 -21.02
N ALA A 310 -5.33 -6.22 -19.91
CA ALA A 310 -6.32 -5.17 -19.81
C ALA A 310 -6.06 -4.07 -20.84
N ASN A 311 -7.08 -3.75 -21.63
CA ASN A 311 -7.04 -2.66 -22.59
C ASN A 311 -7.29 -1.32 -21.88
N PHE A 312 -6.22 -0.70 -21.41
CA PHE A 312 -6.30 0.61 -20.81
C PHE A 312 -6.10 1.74 -21.83
N SER A 313 -7.06 2.66 -21.83
CA SER A 313 -6.98 3.96 -22.47
C SER A 313 -7.45 5.03 -21.49
N GLY A 314 -6.75 6.15 -21.40
CA GLY A 314 -7.00 7.10 -20.33
C GLY A 314 -6.11 8.33 -20.33
N LYS A 315 -6.36 9.20 -19.36
CA LYS A 315 -5.67 10.48 -19.19
C LYS A 315 -4.33 10.27 -18.49
N GLN A 316 -3.27 10.88 -19.02
CA GLN A 316 -1.97 10.91 -18.33
C GLN A 316 -2.06 11.73 -17.04
N ILE A 317 -1.54 11.18 -15.95
CA ILE A 317 -1.47 11.80 -14.64
C ILE A 317 -0.16 11.45 -13.95
N PHE A 318 0.07 12.01 -12.76
CA PHE A 318 1.25 11.74 -11.96
C PHE A 318 0.87 11.23 -10.58
N ALA A 319 1.71 10.37 -10.02
CA ALA A 319 1.61 9.86 -8.66
C ALA A 319 2.87 10.20 -7.87
N ARG A 320 2.71 10.41 -6.56
CA ARG A 320 3.84 10.50 -5.64
C ARG A 320 4.43 9.10 -5.46
N VAL A 321 5.70 8.93 -5.80
CA VAL A 321 6.40 7.65 -5.68
C VAL A 321 7.51 7.74 -4.63
N SER A 322 7.62 6.71 -3.80
CA SER A 322 8.72 6.63 -2.82
C SER A 322 10.04 6.30 -3.53
N ARG A 323 11.17 6.80 -3.00
CA ARG A 323 12.52 6.38 -3.39
C ARG A 323 12.90 5.01 -2.79
N ARG A 324 12.04 3.99 -2.90
CA ARG A 324 12.37 2.66 -2.35
C ARG A 324 13.55 2.03 -3.10
N SER A 325 14.37 1.32 -2.33
CA SER A 325 15.70 0.78 -2.66
C SER A 325 15.69 -0.68 -3.15
N PHE A 326 14.53 -1.30 -3.37
CA PHE A 326 14.47 -2.66 -3.90
C PHE A 326 14.60 -2.66 -5.43
N GLY A 327 15.81 -2.97 -5.91
CA GLY A 327 16.12 -3.16 -7.33
C GLY A 327 16.80 -1.97 -8.02
N ASN A 328 16.93 -2.05 -9.34
CA ASN A 328 17.66 -1.06 -10.14
C ASN A 328 16.78 0.17 -10.45
N GLY A 329 16.96 1.23 -9.66
CA GLY A 329 16.49 2.59 -9.97
C GLY A 329 15.20 3.03 -9.27
N SER A 330 14.93 4.34 -9.31
CA SER A 330 13.72 4.93 -8.72
C SER A 330 12.46 4.57 -9.54
N MET A 331 11.32 4.49 -8.85
CA MET A 331 10.00 4.43 -9.51
C MET A 331 9.74 5.72 -10.28
N LYS A 332 8.98 5.60 -11.36
CA LYS A 332 8.61 6.71 -12.24
C LYS A 332 7.24 7.26 -11.85
N PRO A 333 7.06 8.58 -11.75
CA PRO A 333 5.79 9.17 -11.32
C PRO A 333 4.69 9.12 -12.39
N GLU A 334 5.02 8.92 -13.67
CA GLU A 334 4.08 8.90 -14.78
C GLU A 334 3.10 7.73 -14.67
N ARG A 335 1.80 8.03 -14.77
CA ARG A 335 0.70 7.07 -14.67
C ARG A 335 -0.42 7.44 -15.64
N THR A 336 -1.38 6.54 -15.82
CA THR A 336 -2.59 6.78 -16.59
C THR A 336 -3.82 6.51 -15.73
N LEU A 337 -4.79 7.43 -15.75
CA LEU A 337 -6.11 7.26 -15.17
C LEU A 337 -7.05 6.72 -16.25
N SER A 338 -7.57 5.51 -16.02
CA SER A 338 -8.43 4.76 -16.94
C SER A 338 -9.61 4.16 -16.18
N THR A 339 -10.40 3.33 -16.85
CA THR A 339 -11.41 2.46 -16.21
C THR A 339 -10.96 1.01 -16.22
N VAL A 340 -11.38 0.25 -15.21
CA VAL A 340 -11.18 -1.21 -15.17
C VAL A 340 -11.98 -1.92 -16.27
N PRO A 341 -11.59 -3.14 -16.68
CA PRO A 341 -12.40 -3.94 -17.59
C PRO A 341 -13.81 -4.19 -17.03
N GLU A 342 -14.83 -4.00 -17.88
CA GLU A 342 -16.23 -4.11 -17.50
C GLU A 342 -16.57 -5.50 -16.93
N GLY A 343 -17.34 -5.52 -15.83
CA GLY A 343 -17.80 -6.75 -15.20
C GLY A 343 -16.72 -7.59 -14.50
N GLN A 344 -15.45 -7.16 -14.49
CA GLN A 344 -14.36 -7.94 -13.90
C GLN A 344 -13.90 -7.42 -12.55
N ARG A 345 -14.11 -6.13 -12.26
CA ARG A 345 -13.57 -5.43 -11.09
C ARG A 345 -14.54 -4.34 -10.63
N LEU A 346 -14.46 -4.03 -9.33
CA LEU A 346 -15.24 -3.01 -8.63
C LEU A 346 -14.45 -2.57 -7.38
N GLY A 347 -13.99 -1.33 -7.36
CA GLY A 347 -13.25 -0.71 -6.26
C GLY A 347 -11.95 -1.40 -5.81
N ILE A 348 -11.39 -0.89 -4.71
CA ILE A 348 -10.03 -1.23 -4.24
C ILE A 348 -9.88 -2.70 -3.88
N LEU A 349 -10.93 -3.34 -3.37
CA LEU A 349 -10.88 -4.75 -2.94
C LEU A 349 -10.71 -5.73 -4.12
N THR A 350 -10.87 -5.25 -5.35
CA THR A 350 -10.60 -6.01 -6.57
C THR A 350 -9.32 -5.58 -7.28
N HIS A 351 -8.54 -4.66 -6.69
CA HIS A 351 -7.25 -4.27 -7.24
C HIS A 351 -6.15 -5.26 -6.87
N PRO A 352 -5.17 -5.51 -7.76
CA PRO A 352 -4.04 -6.39 -7.49
C PRO A 352 -3.29 -6.04 -6.19
N SER A 353 -3.15 -4.76 -5.85
CA SER A 353 -2.48 -4.34 -4.60
C SER A 353 -3.21 -4.85 -3.36
N TRP A 354 -4.54 -4.86 -3.34
CA TRP A 354 -5.29 -5.40 -2.19
C TRP A 354 -5.30 -6.93 -2.21
N LEU A 355 -5.58 -7.53 -3.38
CA LEU A 355 -5.70 -8.98 -3.55
C LEU A 355 -4.41 -9.74 -3.24
N VAL A 356 -3.26 -9.14 -3.57
CA VAL A 356 -1.94 -9.70 -3.28
C VAL A 356 -1.56 -9.50 -1.81
N SER A 357 -1.91 -8.36 -1.20
CA SER A 357 -1.69 -8.12 0.24
C SER A 357 -2.39 -9.15 1.13
N HIS A 358 -3.48 -9.75 0.64
CA HIS A 358 -4.25 -10.82 1.29
C HIS A 358 -4.07 -12.16 0.57
N SER A 359 -2.82 -12.51 0.25
CA SER A 359 -2.42 -13.79 -0.36
C SER A 359 -1.09 -14.27 0.24
N ASP A 360 -0.71 -15.51 -0.02
CA ASP A 360 0.57 -16.06 0.43
C ASP A 360 1.58 -16.20 -0.72
N ALA A 361 2.70 -16.90 -0.50
CA ALA A 361 3.75 -17.05 -1.51
C ALA A 361 3.32 -17.87 -2.75
N MET A 362 2.41 -18.82 -2.58
CA MET A 362 2.06 -19.84 -3.56
C MET A 362 0.64 -19.68 -4.10
N ASP A 363 -0.29 -19.17 -3.29
CA ASP A 363 -1.72 -19.24 -3.54
C ASP A 363 -2.50 -18.00 -3.07
N ASN A 364 -3.76 -17.90 -3.51
CA ASN A 364 -4.72 -16.93 -3.02
C ASN A 364 -5.30 -17.40 -1.68
N HIS A 365 -5.75 -16.47 -0.84
CA HIS A 365 -6.10 -16.78 0.54
C HIS A 365 -7.47 -16.25 0.93
N ALA A 366 -8.53 -17.00 0.61
CA ALA A 366 -9.91 -16.64 0.92
C ALA A 366 -10.11 -16.32 2.41
N ILE A 367 -9.52 -17.10 3.32
CA ILE A 367 -9.68 -16.92 4.78
C ILE A 367 -9.23 -15.51 5.23
N HIS A 368 -8.00 -15.06 4.89
CA HIS A 368 -7.51 -13.72 5.18
C HIS A 368 -8.36 -12.60 4.56
N ARG A 369 -8.85 -12.78 3.32
CA ARG A 369 -9.77 -11.82 2.69
C ARG A 369 -11.09 -11.73 3.47
N GLY A 370 -11.62 -12.87 3.93
CA GLY A 370 -12.82 -12.94 4.75
C GLY A 370 -12.66 -12.33 6.14
N ILE A 371 -11.53 -12.57 6.80
CA ILE A 371 -11.15 -11.90 8.07
C ILE A 371 -11.14 -10.38 7.86
N TRP A 372 -10.50 -9.90 6.78
CA TRP A 372 -10.46 -8.47 6.48
C TRP A 372 -11.87 -7.89 6.32
N VAL A 373 -12.76 -8.53 5.54
CA VAL A 373 -14.16 -8.05 5.38
C VAL A 373 -14.89 -8.04 6.72
N ARG A 374 -14.75 -9.11 7.52
CA ARG A 374 -15.37 -9.22 8.85
C ARG A 374 -14.95 -8.08 9.78
N GLU A 375 -13.66 -7.77 9.83
CA GLU A 375 -13.10 -6.83 10.79
C GLU A 375 -13.17 -5.37 10.32
N ARG A 376 -12.94 -5.13 9.03
CA ARG A 376 -12.86 -3.78 8.46
C ARG A 376 -14.20 -3.24 7.96
N LEU A 377 -15.13 -4.10 7.52
CA LEU A 377 -16.43 -3.67 7.00
C LEU A 377 -17.60 -4.05 7.92
N LEU A 378 -17.64 -5.26 8.47
CA LEU A 378 -18.77 -5.70 9.31
C LEU A 378 -18.58 -5.41 10.81
N GLY A 379 -17.33 -5.14 11.20
CA GLY A 379 -16.95 -4.73 12.54
C GLY A 379 -17.01 -5.83 13.59
N GLY A 380 -17.05 -7.10 13.16
CA GLY A 380 -16.85 -8.27 14.01
C GLY A 380 -15.37 -8.54 14.27
N GLY A 381 -15.06 -9.63 14.96
CA GLY A 381 -13.70 -10.10 15.19
C GLY A 381 -13.61 -11.61 14.98
N ILE A 382 -12.45 -12.07 14.54
CA ILE A 382 -12.13 -13.49 14.44
C ILE A 382 -11.09 -13.80 15.52
N PRO A 383 -11.30 -14.83 16.38
CA PRO A 383 -10.30 -15.18 17.38
C PRO A 383 -9.02 -15.67 16.71
N ASP A 384 -7.88 -15.43 17.37
CA ASP A 384 -6.61 -16.00 16.93
C ASP A 384 -6.69 -17.52 16.88
N VAL A 385 -5.94 -18.11 15.94
CA VAL A 385 -5.84 -19.55 15.80
C VAL A 385 -5.33 -20.15 17.13
N PRO A 386 -6.04 -21.10 17.74
CA PRO A 386 -5.58 -21.74 18.95
C PRO A 386 -4.24 -22.45 18.72
N ILE A 387 -3.32 -22.33 19.68
CA ILE A 387 -1.96 -22.91 19.59
C ILE A 387 -1.92 -24.43 19.33
N THR A 388 -3.04 -25.12 19.57
CA THR A 388 -3.18 -26.57 19.40
C THR A 388 -3.60 -26.99 18.00
N VAL A 389 -3.84 -26.04 17.08
CA VAL A 389 -4.40 -26.30 15.75
C VAL A 389 -3.31 -26.09 14.70
N ASP A 390 -3.09 -27.10 13.87
CA ASP A 390 -2.31 -26.94 12.63
C ASP A 390 -3.19 -26.28 11.57
N ALA A 391 -3.12 -24.95 11.48
CA ALA A 391 -3.91 -24.16 10.54
C ALA A 391 -3.29 -24.13 9.14
N GLN A 392 -3.05 -25.31 8.57
CA GLN A 392 -2.59 -25.47 7.18
C GLN A 392 -3.63 -26.21 6.35
N LEU A 393 -3.87 -25.70 5.15
CA LEU A 393 -4.66 -26.42 4.16
C LEU A 393 -3.83 -27.57 3.57
N PRO A 394 -4.46 -28.71 3.21
CA PRO A 394 -3.76 -29.81 2.54
C PRO A 394 -2.98 -29.33 1.32
N ASP A 395 -1.74 -29.81 1.14
CA ASP A 395 -0.96 -29.57 -0.07
C ASP A 395 -1.39 -30.54 -1.17
N GLU A 396 -2.33 -30.11 -2.00
CA GLU A 396 -2.94 -30.90 -3.08
C GLU A 396 -2.81 -30.14 -4.41
N PRO A 397 -1.63 -30.22 -5.07
CA PRO A 397 -1.41 -29.53 -6.34
C PRO A 397 -2.46 -29.92 -7.39
N GLY A 398 -2.98 -28.94 -8.13
CA GLY A 398 -3.99 -29.19 -9.16
C GLY A 398 -5.44 -29.21 -8.66
N THR A 399 -5.67 -28.90 -7.39
CA THR A 399 -7.01 -28.76 -6.81
C THR A 399 -7.32 -27.30 -6.50
N THR A 400 -8.61 -26.94 -6.56
CA THR A 400 -9.02 -25.56 -6.28
C THR A 400 -8.88 -25.23 -4.79
N LEU A 401 -8.72 -23.95 -4.44
CA LEU A 401 -8.68 -23.55 -3.03
C LEU A 401 -9.92 -24.02 -2.26
N ARG A 402 -11.11 -23.89 -2.87
CA ARG A 402 -12.38 -24.31 -2.26
C ARG A 402 -12.40 -25.81 -1.93
N GLU A 403 -11.83 -26.65 -2.78
CA GLU A 403 -11.70 -28.10 -2.51
C GLU A 403 -10.73 -28.38 -1.37
N ARG A 404 -9.62 -27.64 -1.29
CA ARG A 404 -8.63 -27.76 -0.20
C ARG A 404 -9.21 -27.29 1.13
N MET A 405 -10.07 -26.28 1.11
CA MET A 405 -10.76 -25.75 2.29
C MET A 405 -11.84 -26.69 2.86
N ARG A 406 -12.09 -27.88 2.29
CA ARG A 406 -13.05 -28.84 2.86
C ARG A 406 -12.76 -29.20 4.32
N VAL A 407 -11.49 -29.16 4.75
CA VAL A 407 -11.07 -29.44 6.13
C VAL A 407 -11.56 -28.36 7.12
N THR A 408 -11.83 -27.13 6.65
CA THR A 408 -12.33 -26.05 7.50
C THR A 408 -13.78 -26.26 7.91
N ARG A 409 -14.51 -27.16 7.22
CA ARG A 409 -15.91 -27.52 7.48
C ARG A 409 -16.08 -28.53 8.61
N GLU A 410 -14.99 -29.07 9.16
CA GLU A 410 -15.07 -29.89 10.37
C GLU A 410 -15.64 -29.09 11.55
N LYS A 411 -16.40 -29.74 12.42
CA LYS A 411 -17.18 -29.09 13.49
C LYS A 411 -16.38 -28.09 14.32
N TYR A 412 -15.14 -28.44 14.67
CA TYR A 412 -14.28 -27.58 15.47
C TYR A 412 -13.81 -26.34 14.68
N CYS A 413 -13.29 -26.53 13.47
CA CYS A 413 -12.83 -25.46 12.60
C CYS A 413 -13.97 -24.50 12.20
N TRP A 414 -15.15 -25.06 11.93
CA TRP A 414 -16.30 -24.30 11.45
C TRP A 414 -16.81 -23.26 12.46
N SER A 415 -16.52 -23.43 13.76
CA SER A 415 -16.86 -22.45 14.81
C SER A 415 -16.30 -21.04 14.55
N CYS A 416 -15.19 -20.95 13.81
CA CYS A 416 -14.58 -19.69 13.39
C CYS A 416 -14.71 -19.48 11.89
N HIS A 417 -14.49 -20.52 11.09
CA HIS A 417 -14.51 -20.43 9.62
C HIS A 417 -15.87 -20.04 9.05
N GLU A 418 -16.97 -20.34 9.74
CA GLU A 418 -18.30 -19.86 9.33
C GLU A 418 -18.32 -18.34 9.16
N LYS A 419 -17.56 -17.60 9.98
CA LYS A 419 -17.58 -16.13 10.01
C LYS A 419 -16.68 -15.47 8.97
N MET A 420 -15.82 -16.23 8.28
CA MET A 420 -14.81 -15.69 7.36
C MET A 420 -14.81 -16.37 5.99
N ASP A 421 -14.98 -17.69 5.90
CA ASP A 421 -14.93 -18.40 4.62
C ASP A 421 -15.99 -17.87 3.64
N PRO A 422 -17.27 -17.70 4.03
CA PRO A 422 -18.30 -17.19 3.12
C PRO A 422 -18.06 -15.75 2.63
N LEU A 423 -17.30 -14.94 3.39
CA LEU A 423 -16.92 -13.58 3.03
C LEU A 423 -15.67 -13.52 2.14
N GLY A 424 -14.81 -14.54 2.23
CA GLY A 424 -13.56 -14.61 1.48
C GLY A 424 -13.67 -15.29 0.12
N LEU A 425 -14.46 -16.36 0.07
CA LEU A 425 -14.70 -17.18 -1.12
C LEU A 425 -15.24 -16.42 -2.35
N PRO A 426 -16.01 -15.32 -2.23
CA PRO A 426 -16.40 -14.50 -3.37
C PRO A 426 -15.24 -13.93 -4.19
N PHE A 427 -14.06 -13.77 -3.59
CA PHE A 427 -12.86 -13.26 -4.26
C PHE A 427 -12.08 -14.33 -5.03
N GLU A 428 -12.54 -15.58 -5.07
CA GLU A 428 -11.88 -16.68 -5.80
C GLU A 428 -11.89 -16.50 -7.32
N ILE A 429 -12.68 -15.53 -7.82
CA ILE A 429 -12.58 -15.03 -9.20
C ILE A 429 -11.24 -14.34 -9.50
N TYR A 430 -10.36 -14.16 -8.52
CA TYR A 430 -9.00 -13.66 -8.71
C TYR A 430 -7.97 -14.68 -8.21
N ASN A 431 -6.95 -14.95 -9.02
CA ASN A 431 -5.84 -15.80 -8.61
C ASN A 431 -4.93 -15.09 -7.59
N HIS A 432 -3.87 -15.78 -7.17
CA HIS A 432 -2.91 -15.27 -6.18
C HIS A 432 -2.10 -14.02 -6.62
N ALA A 433 -2.08 -13.70 -7.92
CA ALA A 433 -1.49 -12.48 -8.46
C ALA A 433 -2.53 -11.35 -8.68
N GLY A 434 -3.79 -11.58 -8.31
CA GLY A 434 -4.90 -10.63 -8.47
C GLY A 434 -5.49 -10.57 -9.89
N ILE A 435 -5.14 -11.52 -10.77
CA ILE A 435 -5.64 -11.59 -12.14
C ILE A 435 -7.01 -12.28 -12.13
N TYR A 436 -7.96 -11.70 -12.87
CA TYR A 436 -9.32 -12.22 -12.99
C TYR A 436 -9.32 -13.59 -13.70
N ARG A 437 -10.14 -14.53 -13.24
CA ARG A 437 -10.27 -15.89 -13.80
C ARG A 437 -11.73 -16.36 -13.75
N THR A 438 -12.12 -17.13 -14.77
CA THR A 438 -13.42 -17.84 -14.83
C THR A 438 -13.28 -19.34 -14.56
N THR A 439 -12.06 -19.87 -14.70
CA THR A 439 -11.73 -21.27 -14.40
C THR A 439 -10.51 -21.38 -13.50
N ASP A 440 -10.51 -22.36 -12.62
CA ASP A 440 -9.37 -22.74 -11.78
C ASP A 440 -9.12 -24.25 -11.92
N PHE A 441 -7.88 -24.62 -12.29
CA PHE A 441 -7.54 -26.01 -12.64
C PHE A 441 -8.58 -26.71 -13.53
N GLU A 442 -9.04 -26.00 -14.57
CA GLU A 442 -10.02 -26.48 -15.58
C GLU A 442 -11.45 -26.64 -15.08
N LYS A 443 -11.71 -26.32 -13.82
CA LYS A 443 -13.06 -26.28 -13.25
C LYS A 443 -13.58 -24.85 -13.29
N PRO A 444 -14.88 -24.62 -13.52
CA PRO A 444 -15.47 -23.29 -13.33
C PRO A 444 -15.20 -22.78 -11.91
N VAL A 445 -14.85 -21.51 -11.78
CA VAL A 445 -14.68 -20.89 -10.46
C VAL A 445 -16.05 -20.80 -9.78
N ASP A 446 -16.17 -21.41 -8.61
CA ASP A 446 -17.27 -21.15 -7.70
C ASP A 446 -16.92 -19.93 -6.83
N ALA A 447 -17.59 -18.81 -7.13
CA ALA A 447 -17.46 -17.54 -6.42
C ALA A 447 -18.63 -17.28 -5.47
N SER A 448 -19.51 -18.25 -5.24
CA SER A 448 -20.61 -18.07 -4.31
C SER A 448 -20.10 -17.87 -2.88
N GLY A 449 -20.78 -17.02 -2.15
CA GLY A 449 -20.54 -16.77 -0.73
C GLY A 449 -21.76 -16.20 -0.04
N GLU A 450 -21.55 -15.64 1.15
CA GLU A 450 -22.64 -15.15 1.99
C GLU A 450 -22.14 -14.05 2.91
N ILE A 451 -22.93 -12.99 3.07
CA ILE A 451 -22.76 -12.05 4.18
C ILE A 451 -23.54 -12.61 5.36
N ILE A 452 -22.86 -12.87 6.47
CA ILE A 452 -23.49 -13.41 7.68
C ILE A 452 -23.04 -12.62 8.91
N ASP A 453 -23.85 -12.59 9.97
CA ASP A 453 -23.49 -12.01 11.27
C ASP A 453 -22.98 -10.56 11.14
N SER A 454 -23.56 -9.79 10.21
CA SER A 454 -23.15 -8.39 10.00
C SER A 454 -23.56 -7.45 11.14
N GLY A 455 -24.51 -7.91 11.97
CA GLY A 455 -25.24 -7.08 12.94
C GLY A 455 -26.40 -6.31 12.32
N ASP A 456 -26.66 -6.48 11.02
CA ASP A 456 -27.80 -5.93 10.29
C ASP A 456 -28.43 -7.05 9.43
N PRO A 457 -29.55 -7.67 9.88
CA PRO A 457 -30.17 -8.78 9.17
C PRO A 457 -30.62 -8.45 7.73
N SER A 458 -30.75 -7.16 7.36
CA SER A 458 -31.10 -6.76 5.99
C SER A 458 -29.93 -6.84 5.01
N LEU A 459 -28.69 -6.86 5.53
CA LEU A 459 -27.47 -7.02 4.76
C LEU A 459 -27.08 -8.49 4.58
N ASP A 460 -27.49 -9.35 5.50
CA ASP A 460 -27.15 -10.76 5.51
C ASP A 460 -27.85 -11.52 4.37
N GLY A 461 -27.15 -12.52 3.81
CA GLY A 461 -27.67 -13.40 2.78
C GLY A 461 -26.66 -13.74 1.68
N PRO A 462 -27.06 -14.60 0.72
CA PRO A 462 -26.17 -15.11 -0.31
C PRO A 462 -25.73 -14.02 -1.28
N VAL A 463 -24.53 -14.22 -1.84
CA VAL A 463 -23.94 -13.39 -2.89
C VAL A 463 -23.33 -14.29 -3.96
N ALA A 464 -23.47 -13.91 -5.24
CA ALA A 464 -22.98 -14.70 -6.36
C ALA A 464 -21.45 -14.59 -6.54
N ASN A 465 -20.86 -13.44 -6.18
CA ASN A 465 -19.43 -13.15 -6.33
C ASN A 465 -19.02 -11.88 -5.54
N ALA A 466 -17.73 -11.54 -5.59
CA ALA A 466 -17.18 -10.38 -4.88
C ALA A 466 -17.80 -9.05 -5.30
N LEU A 467 -18.19 -8.87 -6.57
CA LEU A 467 -18.76 -7.60 -7.06
C LEU A 467 -20.11 -7.33 -6.41
N GLU A 468 -21.01 -8.33 -6.40
CA GLU A 468 -22.31 -8.22 -5.74
C GLU A 468 -22.16 -7.99 -4.23
N MET A 469 -21.22 -8.69 -3.59
CA MET A 469 -20.94 -8.51 -2.17
C MET A 469 -20.45 -7.09 -1.86
N ILE A 470 -19.51 -6.58 -2.65
CA ILE A 470 -18.98 -5.22 -2.52
C ILE A 470 -20.09 -4.19 -2.70
N GLU A 471 -20.98 -4.37 -3.68
CA GLU A 471 -22.10 -3.47 -3.91
C GLU A 471 -23.08 -3.45 -2.72
N LYS A 472 -23.41 -4.62 -2.14
CA LYS A 472 -24.23 -4.68 -0.91
C LYS A 472 -23.54 -3.99 0.26
N LEU A 473 -22.26 -4.28 0.49
CA LEU A 473 -21.47 -3.69 1.58
C LEU A 473 -21.32 -2.18 1.44
N ALA A 474 -21.08 -1.68 0.23
CA ALA A 474 -20.87 -0.25 -0.03
C ALA A 474 -22.14 0.60 0.18
N ASN A 475 -23.33 -0.01 0.10
CA ASN A 475 -24.61 0.65 0.35
C ASN A 475 -25.11 0.50 1.80
N SER A 476 -24.33 -0.14 2.67
CA SER A 476 -24.74 -0.44 4.05
C SER A 476 -24.36 0.66 5.04
N GLU A 477 -25.33 1.15 5.80
CA GLU A 477 -25.09 2.07 6.92
C GLU A 477 -24.19 1.41 7.99
N ARG A 478 -24.36 0.10 8.22
CA ARG A 478 -23.52 -0.65 9.16
C ARG A 478 -22.04 -0.55 8.78
N VAL A 479 -21.72 -0.69 7.50
CA VAL A 479 -20.35 -0.59 6.98
C VAL A 479 -19.78 0.82 7.17
N GLU A 480 -20.58 1.85 6.93
CA GLU A 480 -20.18 3.24 7.21
C GLU A 480 -19.86 3.46 8.70
N GLN A 481 -20.70 2.95 9.61
CA GLN A 481 -20.48 3.07 11.06
C GLN A 481 -19.18 2.38 11.49
N VAL A 482 -18.86 1.22 10.91
CA VAL A 482 -17.61 0.49 11.18
C VAL A 482 -16.40 1.25 10.62
N PHE A 483 -16.52 1.85 9.43
CA PHE A 483 -15.49 2.71 8.86
C PHE A 483 -15.20 3.92 9.76
N VAL A 484 -16.24 4.60 10.25
CA VAL A 484 -16.11 5.71 11.22
C VAL A 484 -15.42 5.26 12.51
N ARG A 485 -15.68 4.04 12.96
CA ARG A 485 -14.99 3.46 14.13
C ARG A 485 -13.50 3.26 13.88
N HIS A 486 -13.11 2.76 12.70
CA HIS A 486 -11.69 2.66 12.33
C HIS A 486 -11.03 4.02 12.18
N ALA A 487 -11.74 5.02 11.64
CA ALA A 487 -11.27 6.40 11.61
C ALA A 487 -11.03 6.93 13.04
N PHE A 488 -12.00 6.76 13.95
CA PHE A 488 -11.82 7.13 15.36
C PHE A 488 -10.55 6.53 15.95
N ARG A 489 -10.32 5.21 15.76
CA ARG A 489 -9.13 4.53 16.29
C ARG A 489 -7.83 5.14 15.76
N PHE A 490 -7.78 5.45 14.47
CA PHE A 490 -6.61 6.01 13.82
C PHE A 490 -6.30 7.45 14.29
N TRP A 491 -7.30 8.33 14.36
CA TRP A 491 -7.09 9.73 14.74
C TRP A 491 -6.94 9.92 16.25
N MET A 492 -7.60 9.10 17.08
CA MET A 492 -7.45 9.15 18.53
C MET A 492 -6.24 8.35 19.05
N GLY A 493 -5.72 7.42 18.26
CA GLY A 493 -4.58 6.57 18.66
C GLY A 493 -4.91 5.53 19.74
N ARG A 494 -6.18 5.16 19.87
CA ARG A 494 -6.67 4.17 20.85
C ARG A 494 -7.96 3.49 20.39
N ASN A 495 -8.29 2.36 21.01
CA ASN A 495 -9.61 1.76 20.85
C ASN A 495 -10.71 2.61 21.49
N GLU A 496 -11.90 2.56 20.91
CA GLU A 496 -13.11 3.15 21.46
C GLU A 496 -13.58 2.41 22.72
N THR A 497 -14.25 3.15 23.58
CA THR A 497 -14.95 2.65 24.76
C THR A 497 -16.44 2.93 24.64
N LEU A 498 -17.25 2.38 25.54
CA LEU A 498 -18.69 2.69 25.57
C LEU A 498 -18.99 4.18 25.74
N HIS A 499 -18.08 4.94 26.38
CA HIS A 499 -18.22 6.39 26.56
C HIS A 499 -18.00 7.18 25.26
N ASP A 500 -17.36 6.60 24.24
CA ASP A 500 -17.14 7.24 22.95
C ASP A 500 -18.35 7.14 22.00
N ARG A 501 -19.42 6.42 22.41
CA ARG A 501 -20.64 6.27 21.61
C ARG A 501 -21.20 7.60 21.09
N PRO A 502 -21.35 8.68 21.89
CA PRO A 502 -21.86 9.96 21.37
C PRO A 502 -20.94 10.58 20.32
N ILE A 503 -19.62 10.38 20.45
CA ILE A 503 -18.61 10.90 19.51
C ILE A 503 -18.70 10.14 18.18
N LEU A 504 -18.76 8.81 18.22
CA LEU A 504 -18.93 7.98 17.03
C LEU A 504 -20.23 8.29 16.28
N GLN A 505 -21.34 8.49 17.02
CA GLN A 505 -22.61 8.89 16.43
C GLN A 505 -22.56 10.29 15.80
N ALA A 506 -21.85 11.24 16.44
CA ALA A 506 -21.66 12.57 15.87
C ALA A 506 -20.77 12.56 14.62
N ALA A 507 -19.72 11.72 14.63
CA ALA A 507 -18.81 11.54 13.50
C ALA A 507 -19.52 10.88 12.30
N HIS A 508 -20.33 9.85 12.53
CA HIS A 508 -21.13 9.22 11.47
C HIS A 508 -22.21 10.16 10.91
N ARG A 509 -22.90 10.93 11.76
CA ARG A 509 -23.82 11.98 11.28
C ARG A 509 -23.10 13.03 10.44
N ALA A 510 -21.96 13.55 10.91
CA ALA A 510 -21.16 14.51 10.15
C ALA A 510 -20.71 13.94 8.80
N TYR A 511 -20.29 12.67 8.76
CA TYR A 511 -19.96 11.97 7.52
C TYR A 511 -21.18 11.91 6.58
N ARG A 512 -22.35 11.50 7.07
CA ARG A 512 -23.56 11.33 6.25
C ARG A 512 -24.17 12.64 5.76
N GLU A 513 -24.33 13.61 6.64
CA GLU A 513 -24.96 14.91 6.33
C GLU A 513 -24.10 15.75 5.38
N SER A 514 -22.78 15.50 5.32
CA SER A 514 -21.86 16.13 4.36
C SER A 514 -21.72 15.38 3.03
N GLY A 515 -22.54 14.35 2.80
CA GLY A 515 -22.46 13.54 1.58
C GLY A 515 -21.25 12.60 1.54
N GLY A 516 -20.78 12.12 2.69
CA GLY A 516 -19.66 11.16 2.80
C GLY A 516 -18.27 11.79 2.75
N SER A 517 -18.13 13.03 3.23
CA SER A 517 -16.86 13.77 3.26
C SER A 517 -15.92 13.27 4.36
N MET A 518 -14.68 12.96 3.97
CA MET A 518 -13.59 12.68 4.89
C MET A 518 -13.13 13.92 5.64
N LYS A 519 -13.16 15.11 5.01
CA LYS A 519 -12.84 16.35 5.73
C LYS A 519 -13.80 16.57 6.88
N ALA A 520 -15.11 16.44 6.65
CA ALA A 520 -16.14 16.58 7.69
C ALA A 520 -15.97 15.55 8.80
N LEU A 521 -15.68 14.29 8.44
CA LEU A 521 -15.40 13.22 9.42
C LEU A 521 -14.19 13.55 10.30
N ILE A 522 -13.07 13.94 9.68
CA ILE A 522 -11.84 14.30 10.39
C ILE A 522 -12.10 15.49 11.32
N ILE A 523 -12.73 16.57 10.83
CA ILE A 523 -13.08 17.74 11.64
C ILE A 523 -13.93 17.32 12.85
N SER A 524 -14.97 16.52 12.65
CA SER A 524 -15.83 16.03 13.73
C SER A 524 -15.04 15.26 14.80
N LEU A 525 -14.13 14.39 14.39
CA LEU A 525 -13.29 13.60 15.30
C LEU A 525 -12.28 14.47 16.07
N VAL A 526 -11.51 15.32 15.38
CA VAL A 526 -10.45 16.12 16.04
C VAL A 526 -10.99 17.32 16.80
N THR A 527 -12.24 17.72 16.53
CA THR A 527 -12.96 18.69 17.35
C THR A 527 -13.84 18.01 18.39
N SER A 528 -13.67 16.72 18.70
CA SER A 528 -14.47 16.01 19.72
C SER A 528 -13.87 16.11 21.12
N ASP A 529 -14.67 15.79 22.15
CA ASP A 529 -14.18 15.72 23.53
C ASP A 529 -13.01 14.74 23.72
N ALA A 530 -13.05 13.60 23.03
CA ALA A 530 -12.00 12.58 23.12
C ALA A 530 -10.65 13.11 22.63
N PHE A 531 -10.67 14.02 21.65
CA PHE A 531 -9.44 14.65 21.16
C PHE A 531 -8.99 15.79 22.06
N LEU A 532 -9.91 16.66 22.48
CA LEU A 532 -9.59 17.92 23.15
C LEU A 532 -9.26 17.82 24.64
N PHE A 533 -9.77 16.82 25.34
CA PHE A 533 -9.70 16.76 26.80
C PHE A 533 -8.86 15.59 27.31
N ARG A 534 -8.11 15.80 28.40
CA ARG A 534 -7.42 14.74 29.14
C ARG A 534 -7.93 14.71 30.58
N ARG A 535 -8.04 13.51 31.14
CA ARG A 535 -8.32 13.33 32.56
C ARG A 535 -7.04 13.64 33.33
N VAL A 536 -7.12 14.54 34.29
CA VAL A 536 -6.00 14.87 35.17
C VAL A 536 -6.36 14.34 36.54
N ASP A 537 -5.59 13.39 37.05
CA ASP A 537 -5.73 12.97 38.43
C ASP A 537 -5.13 14.07 39.29
N PHE A 538 -6.00 14.84 39.95
CA PHE A 538 -5.55 15.73 41.01
C PHE A 538 -5.20 14.84 42.19
N GLU A 539 -3.91 14.66 42.46
CA GLU A 539 -3.47 14.19 43.77
C GLU A 539 -4.06 15.16 44.81
N ASN A 540 -5.00 14.67 45.61
CA ASN A 540 -5.53 15.37 46.78
C ASN A 540 -4.53 15.31 47.93
#